data_AF-A0A932II45-F1
#
_entry.id   AF-A0A932II45-F1
#
_cell.length_a   1.000
_cell.length_b   1.000
_cell.length_c   1.000
_cell.angle_alpha   90.00
_cell.angle_beta   90.00
_cell.angle_gamma   90.00
#
_symmetry.space_group_name_H-M   'P 1'
#
loop_
_entity.id
_entity.type
_entity.pdbx_description
1 polymer ?
#
loop_
_entity_poly.entity_id
_entity_poly.type
_entity_poly.pdbx_seq_one_letter_code
_entity_poly.pdbx_strand_id
1 'polypeptide(L)'
;MPLTGYTVVYGGSFNPPHMGHQMACLYVLEALAAESVWLVPSRVHPFGKPLAPVEARVEMCRRMARAFGERVKVSLIEAQGEVSGRTYDTLDRLRRDHPQRRFALAIGADLVAETAQWYRWRDIEAMVRV
;
A
#
# COMPACT_ATOMS: atom_id res chain seq x y z
N MET A 1 4.12 10.82 15.46
CA MET A 1 5.35 10.07 15.79
C MET A 1 6.03 9.64 14.51
N PRO A 2 7.36 9.67 14.43
CA PRO A 2 8.09 9.19 13.26
C PRO A 2 7.86 7.68 13.02
N LEU A 3 7.93 7.28 11.76
CA LEU A 3 7.82 5.91 11.25
C LEU A 3 9.21 5.28 10.98
N THR A 4 10.24 5.72 11.70
CA THR A 4 11.60 5.18 11.57
C THR A 4 11.62 3.66 11.77
N GLY A 5 12.22 2.93 10.82
CA GLY A 5 12.27 1.47 10.79
C GLY A 5 10.96 0.78 10.38
N TYR A 6 9.98 1.54 9.87
CA TYR A 6 8.76 0.98 9.28
C TYR A 6 8.82 0.97 7.76
N THR A 7 8.31 -0.11 7.19
CA THR A 7 7.88 -0.17 5.79
C THR A 7 6.39 0.19 5.71
N VAL A 8 6.05 1.21 4.95
CA VAL A 8 4.67 1.66 4.79
C VAL A 8 4.03 0.99 3.59
N VAL A 9 2.96 0.25 3.82
CA VAL A 9 2.13 -0.37 2.79
C VAL A 9 1.15 0.66 2.27
N TYR A 10 1.26 1.00 1.00
CA TYR A 10 0.37 1.96 0.34
C TYR A 10 -0.42 1.26 -0.76
N GLY A 11 -1.63 0.83 -0.40
CA GLY A 11 -2.55 0.15 -1.30
C GLY A 11 -3.35 1.11 -2.18
N GLY A 12 -3.67 0.68 -3.39
CA GLY A 12 -4.52 1.49 -4.27
C GLY A 12 -4.74 0.84 -5.63
N SER A 13 -5.73 1.33 -6.37
CA SER A 13 -5.95 0.87 -7.74
C SER A 13 -4.91 1.42 -8.72
N PHE A 14 -4.33 2.61 -8.45
CA PHE A 14 -3.33 3.26 -9.31
C PHE A 14 -3.72 3.23 -10.79
N ASN A 15 -4.85 3.85 -11.13
CA ASN A 15 -5.48 3.72 -12.44
C ASN A 15 -5.68 5.08 -13.14
N PRO A 16 -4.61 5.76 -13.59
CA PRO A 16 -3.18 5.46 -13.42
C PRO A 16 -2.61 6.02 -12.10
N PRO A 17 -1.40 5.63 -11.67
CA PRO A 17 -0.67 6.41 -10.66
C PRO A 17 -0.42 7.83 -11.17
N HIS A 18 -0.34 8.80 -10.26
CA HIS A 18 -0.27 10.22 -10.57
C HIS A 18 0.52 10.98 -9.50
N MET A 19 0.74 12.28 -9.71
CA MET A 19 1.58 13.11 -8.84
C MET A 19 1.16 13.07 -7.36
N GLY A 20 -0.14 13.03 -7.05
CA GLY A 20 -0.60 12.81 -5.67
C GLY A 20 -0.02 11.57 -4.98
N HIS A 21 0.05 10.43 -5.68
CA HIS A 21 0.66 9.20 -5.14
C HIS A 21 2.17 9.37 -4.92
N GLN A 22 2.84 10.06 -5.83
CA GLN A 22 4.27 10.37 -5.72
C GLN A 22 4.56 11.29 -4.52
N MET A 23 3.74 12.33 -4.34
CA MET A 23 3.83 13.23 -3.20
C MET A 23 3.55 12.52 -1.87
N ALA A 24 2.59 11.59 -1.83
CA ALA A 24 2.33 10.77 -0.66
C ALA A 24 3.55 9.91 -0.29
N CYS A 25 4.19 9.27 -1.26
CA CYS A 25 5.43 8.51 -1.03
C CYS A 25 6.55 9.41 -0.48
N LEU A 26 6.75 10.60 -1.09
CA LEU A 26 7.74 11.56 -0.64
C LEU A 26 7.47 12.01 0.80
N TYR A 27 6.22 12.34 1.13
CA TYR A 27 5.84 12.78 2.47
C TYR A 27 6.10 11.68 3.51
N VAL A 28 5.71 10.44 3.22
CA VAL A 28 5.92 9.31 4.12
C VAL A 28 7.42 9.06 4.37
N LEU A 29 8.25 9.16 3.33
CA LEU A 29 9.69 8.96 3.46
C LEU A 29 10.37 10.12 4.19
N GLU A 30 10.11 11.36 3.79
CA GLU A 30 10.89 12.52 4.24
C GLU A 30 10.30 13.19 5.48
N ALA A 31 8.98 13.34 5.56
CA ALA A 31 8.32 14.00 6.69
C ALA A 31 8.04 13.03 7.85
N LEU A 32 7.70 11.78 7.55
CA LEU A 32 7.44 10.75 8.57
C LEU A 32 8.65 9.85 8.84
N ALA A 33 9.76 10.02 8.11
CA ALA A 33 11.00 9.27 8.27
C ALA A 33 10.83 7.74 8.16
N ALA A 34 9.90 7.27 7.32
CA ALA A 34 9.75 5.85 7.04
C ALA A 34 10.98 5.28 6.31
N GLU A 35 11.28 3.99 6.55
CA GLU A 35 12.41 3.32 5.90
C GLU A 35 12.13 3.07 4.41
N SER A 36 10.92 2.61 4.09
CA SER A 36 10.50 2.39 2.72
C SER A 36 8.97 2.45 2.55
N VAL A 37 8.52 2.59 1.32
CA VAL A 37 7.11 2.49 0.93
C VAL A 37 6.93 1.34 -0.05
N TRP A 38 5.96 0.48 0.21
CA TRP A 38 5.57 -0.60 -0.69
C TRP A 38 4.22 -0.25 -1.30
N LEU A 39 4.24 0.13 -2.58
CA LEU A 39 3.05 0.29 -3.39
C LEU A 39 2.43 -1.09 -3.61
N VAL A 40 1.13 -1.23 -3.35
CA VAL A 40 0.38 -2.47 -3.56
C VAL A 40 -0.76 -2.22 -4.54
N PRO A 41 -0.53 -2.42 -5.86
CA PRO A 41 -1.58 -2.28 -6.85
C PRO A 41 -2.64 -3.36 -6.69
N SER A 42 -3.87 -2.94 -6.46
CA SER A 42 -4.99 -3.88 -6.32
C SER A 42 -5.26 -4.59 -7.64
N ARG A 43 -5.59 -5.88 -7.59
CA ARG A 43 -5.95 -6.67 -8.78
C ARG A 43 -7.29 -6.23 -9.36
N VAL A 44 -8.28 -6.07 -8.48
CA VAL A 44 -9.62 -5.59 -8.79
C VAL A 44 -9.92 -4.35 -7.96
N HIS A 45 -10.89 -3.54 -8.40
CA HIS A 45 -11.37 -2.43 -7.59
C HIS A 45 -12.31 -2.97 -6.49
N PRO A 46 -12.21 -2.53 -5.23
CA PRO A 46 -13.07 -3.02 -4.14
C PRO A 46 -14.57 -2.90 -4.41
N PHE A 47 -14.96 -1.83 -5.12
CA PHE A 47 -16.35 -1.57 -5.52
C PHE A 47 -16.68 -1.95 -6.97
N GLY A 48 -15.86 -2.80 -7.62
CA GLY A 48 -16.14 -3.31 -8.96
C GLY A 48 -16.04 -2.30 -10.11
N LYS A 49 -15.42 -1.12 -9.89
CA LYS A 49 -15.18 -0.15 -10.97
C LYS A 49 -14.22 -0.73 -12.01
N PRO A 50 -14.42 -0.45 -13.31
CA PRO A 50 -13.52 -0.90 -14.35
C PRO A 50 -12.13 -0.28 -14.17
N LEU A 51 -11.10 -1.10 -14.25
CA LEU A 51 -9.69 -0.69 -14.17
C LEU A 51 -8.96 -1.01 -15.47
N ALA A 52 -7.91 -0.26 -15.78
CA ALA A 52 -6.93 -0.68 -16.78
C ALA A 52 -6.29 -2.03 -16.37
N PRO A 53 -5.72 -2.79 -17.32
CA PRO A 53 -5.05 -4.06 -17.05
C PRO A 53 -4.05 -3.94 -15.90
N VAL A 54 -4.05 -4.93 -15.00
CA VAL A 54 -3.22 -4.88 -13.77
C VAL A 54 -1.74 -4.79 -14.10
N GLU A 55 -1.29 -5.43 -15.16
CA GLU A 55 0.09 -5.42 -15.65
C GLU A 55 0.51 -4.01 -16.08
N ALA A 56 -0.37 -3.29 -16.78
CA ALA A 56 -0.11 -1.91 -17.19
C ALA A 56 -0.01 -0.99 -15.98
N ARG A 57 -0.90 -1.14 -14.99
CA ARG A 57 -0.87 -0.36 -13.74
C ARG A 57 0.36 -0.65 -12.90
N VAL A 58 0.76 -1.91 -12.78
CA VAL A 58 2.01 -2.33 -12.12
C VAL A 58 3.22 -1.68 -12.79
N GLU A 59 3.30 -1.70 -14.12
CA GLU A 59 4.40 -1.07 -14.85
C GLU A 59 4.44 0.45 -14.64
N MET A 60 3.28 1.12 -14.65
CA MET A 60 3.20 2.55 -14.32
C MET A 60 3.66 2.82 -12.87
N CYS A 61 3.28 1.98 -11.90
CA CYS A 61 3.75 2.10 -10.52
C CYS A 61 5.27 1.91 -10.42
N ARG A 62 5.85 0.95 -11.16
CA ARG A 62 7.31 0.73 -11.20
C ARG A 62 8.03 1.96 -11.75
N ARG A 63 7.51 2.58 -12.80
CA ARG A 63 8.07 3.82 -13.37
C ARG A 63 8.04 4.96 -12.36
N MET A 64 6.93 5.15 -11.65
CA MET A 64 6.84 6.13 -10.57
C MET A 64 7.84 5.84 -9.44
N ALA A 65 7.95 4.58 -9.02
CA ALA A 65 8.83 4.17 -7.92
C ALA A 65 10.33 4.43 -8.19
N ARG A 66 10.76 4.37 -9.47
CA ARG A 66 12.16 4.65 -9.86
C ARG A 66 12.68 6.01 -9.38
N ALA A 67 11.81 7.00 -9.24
CA ALA A 67 12.19 8.33 -8.74
C ALA A 67 12.72 8.31 -7.29
N PHE A 68 12.52 7.20 -6.55
CA PHE A 68 12.90 7.07 -5.15
C PHE A 68 14.01 6.02 -4.91
N GLY A 69 14.60 5.47 -5.97
CA GLY A 69 15.58 4.39 -5.86
C GLY A 69 14.97 3.15 -5.20
N GLU A 70 15.66 2.57 -4.22
CA GLU A 70 15.18 1.36 -3.53
C GLU A 70 14.18 1.62 -2.40
N ARG A 71 13.95 2.90 -2.05
CA ARG A 71 13.07 3.29 -0.94
C ARG A 71 11.58 3.14 -1.26
N VAL A 72 11.21 3.06 -2.54
CA VAL A 72 9.84 2.74 -2.96
C VAL A 72 9.86 1.49 -3.82
N LYS A 73 9.06 0.48 -3.45
CA LYS A 73 8.96 -0.80 -4.16
C LYS A 73 7.51 -1.07 -4.55
N VAL A 74 7.31 -1.86 -5.61
CA VAL A 74 5.99 -2.35 -6.01
C VAL A 74 5.86 -3.80 -5.56
N SER A 75 4.96 -4.05 -4.61
CA SER A 75 4.57 -5.40 -4.21
C SER A 75 3.52 -5.93 -5.18
N LEU A 76 3.73 -7.16 -5.66
CA LEU A 76 2.79 -7.83 -6.56
C LEU A 76 1.77 -8.71 -5.84
N ILE A 77 1.81 -8.75 -4.50
CA ILE A 77 1.05 -9.66 -3.66
C ILE A 77 -0.46 -9.68 -3.99
N GLU A 78 -1.06 -8.51 -4.22
CA GLU A 78 -2.45 -8.42 -4.67
C GLU A 78 -2.58 -8.64 -6.17
N ALA A 79 -1.71 -8.01 -6.98
CA ALA A 79 -1.75 -8.09 -8.44
C ALA A 79 -1.70 -9.54 -8.97
N GLN A 80 -0.88 -10.39 -8.35
CA GLN A 80 -0.74 -11.82 -8.68
C GLN A 80 -1.86 -12.69 -8.11
N GLY A 81 -2.78 -12.13 -7.31
CA GLY A 81 -3.90 -12.85 -6.73
C GLY A 81 -3.50 -13.81 -5.60
N GLU A 82 -2.39 -13.55 -4.92
CA GLU A 82 -1.94 -14.38 -3.79
C GLU A 82 -2.79 -14.18 -2.52
N VAL A 83 -3.57 -13.09 -2.50
CA VAL A 83 -4.49 -12.71 -1.43
C VAL A 83 -5.82 -12.22 -2.02
N SER A 84 -6.86 -12.10 -1.18
CA SER A 84 -8.20 -11.71 -1.62
C SER A 84 -8.33 -10.24 -2.08
N GLY A 85 -7.32 -9.40 -1.83
CA GLY A 85 -7.37 -7.95 -2.02
C GLY A 85 -7.99 -7.18 -0.84
N ARG A 86 -8.39 -7.86 0.24
CA ARG A 86 -8.73 -7.21 1.50
C ARG A 86 -7.46 -6.81 2.25
N THR A 87 -7.40 -5.59 2.75
CA THR A 87 -6.22 -5.04 3.44
C THR A 87 -5.72 -5.92 4.58
N TYR A 88 -6.62 -6.54 5.36
CA TYR A 88 -6.24 -7.49 6.41
C TYR A 88 -5.41 -8.66 5.85
N ASP A 89 -5.88 -9.30 4.77
CA ASP A 89 -5.23 -10.48 4.18
C ASP A 89 -3.85 -10.11 3.61
N THR A 90 -3.74 -8.93 3.00
CA THR A 90 -2.47 -8.37 2.49
C THR A 90 -1.48 -8.13 3.61
N LEU A 91 -1.88 -7.45 4.68
CA LEU A 91 -1.00 -7.15 5.82
C LEU A 91 -0.59 -8.41 6.59
N ASP A 92 -1.52 -9.34 6.80
CA ASP A 92 -1.25 -10.62 7.45
C ASP A 92 -0.18 -11.41 6.67
N ARG A 93 -0.35 -11.52 5.35
CA ARG A 93 0.61 -12.23 4.49
C ARG A 93 1.98 -11.52 4.46
N LEU A 94 2.02 -10.20 4.32
CA LEU A 94 3.28 -9.44 4.35
C LEU A 94 4.06 -9.63 5.65
N ARG A 95 3.37 -9.64 6.79
CA ARG A 95 4.00 -9.88 8.11
C ARG A 95 4.55 -11.29 8.23
N ARG A 96 3.83 -12.30 7.70
CA ARG A 96 4.31 -13.69 7.68
C ARG A 96 5.52 -13.87 6.79
N ASP A 97 5.51 -13.26 5.60
CA ASP A 97 6.61 -13.36 4.63
C ASP A 97 7.85 -12.53 5.06
N HIS A 98 7.64 -11.51 5.90
CA HIS A 98 8.69 -10.63 6.40
C HIS A 98 8.62 -10.43 7.93
N PRO A 99 8.88 -11.46 8.74
CA PRO A 99 8.66 -11.43 10.19
C PRO A 99 9.55 -10.42 10.93
N GLN A 100 10.66 -10.00 10.33
CA GLN A 100 11.55 -8.98 10.90
C GLN A 100 11.20 -7.55 10.48
N ARG A 101 10.22 -7.35 9.58
CA ARG A 101 9.79 -6.02 9.14
C ARG A 101 8.63 -5.52 9.98
N ARG A 102 8.69 -4.23 10.31
CA ARG A 102 7.58 -3.51 10.93
C ARG A 102 6.79 -2.83 9.83
N PHE A 103 5.50 -3.13 9.74
CA PHE A 103 4.62 -2.54 8.75
C PHE A 103 3.74 -1.44 9.34
N ALA A 104 3.51 -0.41 8.54
CA ALA A 104 2.46 0.59 8.72
C ALA A 104 1.59 0.62 7.47
N LEU A 105 0.39 1.17 7.55
CA LEU A 105 -0.57 1.25 6.46
C LEU A 105 -0.82 2.73 6.13
N ALA A 106 -0.64 3.11 4.87
CA ALA A 106 -1.08 4.40 4.37
C ALA A 106 -2.45 4.25 3.70
N ILE A 107 -3.42 5.08 4.10
CA ILE A 107 -4.75 5.19 3.49
C ILE A 107 -5.05 6.65 3.13
N GLY A 108 -5.91 6.84 2.13
CA GLY A 108 -6.45 8.17 1.82
C GLY A 108 -7.29 8.69 2.98
N ALA A 109 -7.18 9.99 3.28
CA ALA A 109 -7.93 10.62 4.37
C ALA A 109 -9.45 10.54 4.17
N ASP A 110 -9.89 10.50 2.91
CA ASP A 110 -11.27 10.28 2.48
C ASP A 110 -11.82 8.91 2.89
N LEU A 111 -10.96 7.90 2.99
CA LEU A 111 -11.35 6.53 3.37
C LEU A 111 -11.40 6.33 4.89
N VAL A 112 -10.84 7.25 5.68
CA VAL A 112 -10.71 7.10 7.15
C VAL A 112 -12.08 6.93 7.83
N ALA A 113 -13.11 7.65 7.37
CA ALA A 113 -14.46 7.53 7.93
C ALA A 113 -15.11 6.16 7.66
N GLU A 114 -14.64 5.44 6.65
CA GLU A 114 -15.20 4.17 6.19
C GLU A 114 -14.42 2.95 6.73
N THR A 115 -13.26 3.15 7.37
CA THR A 115 -12.38 2.05 7.79
C THR A 115 -13.05 1.10 8.76
N ALA A 116 -13.96 1.57 9.62
CA ALA A 116 -14.73 0.72 10.53
C ALA A 116 -15.56 -0.37 9.81
N GLN A 117 -15.85 -0.18 8.51
CA GLN A 117 -16.57 -1.16 7.67
C GLN A 117 -15.61 -2.14 6.98
N TRP A 118 -14.31 -1.90 7.04
CA TRP A 118 -13.32 -2.78 6.40
C TRP A 118 -13.28 -4.11 7.13
N TYR A 119 -13.07 -5.18 6.35
CA TYR A 119 -12.96 -6.53 6.88
C TYR A 119 -11.84 -6.59 7.94
N ARG A 120 -12.24 -6.92 9.18
CA ARG A 120 -11.36 -7.06 10.34
C ARG A 120 -10.56 -5.79 10.69
N TRP A 121 -11.18 -4.60 10.57
CA TRP A 121 -10.53 -3.33 10.87
C TRP A 121 -9.85 -3.27 12.25
N ARG A 122 -10.52 -3.70 13.32
CA ARG A 122 -9.93 -3.71 14.68
C ARG A 122 -8.64 -4.53 14.76
N ASP A 123 -8.57 -5.62 13.99
CA ASP A 123 -7.35 -6.42 13.92
C ASP A 123 -6.26 -5.71 13.11
N ILE A 124 -6.63 -4.98 12.05
CA ILE A 124 -5.69 -4.13 11.28
C ILE A 124 -5.05 -3.09 12.20
N GLU A 125 -5.85 -2.36 12.99
CA GLU A 125 -5.37 -1.36 13.94
C GLU A 125 -4.47 -1.95 15.01
N ALA A 126 -4.76 -3.18 15.46
CA ALA A 126 -3.90 -3.89 16.41
C ALA A 126 -2.60 -4.42 15.76
N MET A 127 -2.64 -4.75 14.46
CA MET A 127 -1.49 -5.29 13.73
C MET A 127 -0.48 -4.22 13.35
N VAL A 128 -0.92 -3.09 12.79
CA VAL A 128 -0.04 -2.09 12.19
C VAL A 128 -0.40 -0.68 12.63
N ARG A 129 0.56 0.25 12.46
CA ARG A 129 0.24 1.68 12.52
C ARG A 129 -0.52 2.07 11.26
N VAL A 130 -1.54 2.90 11.40
CA VAL A 130 -2.28 3.53 10.29
C VAL A 130 -1.99 5.02 10.33
#